data_AF-A0A2A2H8B3-F1
#
_entry.id   AF-A0A2A2H8B3-F1
#
_cell.length_a   1.000
_cell.length_b   1.000
_cell.length_c   1.000
_cell.angle_alpha   90.00
_cell.angle_beta   90.00
_cell.angle_gamma   90.00
#
_symmetry.space_group_name_H-M   'P 1'
#
loop_
_entity.id
_entity.type
_entity.pdbx_description
1 polymer ?
#
loop_
_entity_poly.entity_id
_entity_poly.type
_entity_poly.pdbx_seq_one_letter_code
_entity_poly.pdbx_strand_id
1 'polypeptide(L)'
;MKAGKYLFIGEGNDVKALNKTTGAVKWISTAPLGAGQVAKYILVKGAYVLIASNSKLVILNREDGTVQTPVTDFTSTSEPILFGGYLIGGTSSGVQAYQAIMMPDLRISSITKTSNSTTAKIENIGLGNANKVLVKWVVQKTDGTYRTIHISAGTINAGETKNVTITGDFNKGTATVDPYYVISELNENNNERYFS
;
A
#
# COMPACT_ATOMS: atom_id res chain seq x y z
N MET A 1 -4.45 -11.02 -12.11
CA MET A 1 -3.46 -9.92 -12.13
C MET A 1 -3.85 -8.98 -13.28
N LYS A 2 -4.48 -7.83 -13.05
CA LYS A 2 -4.72 -6.85 -14.13
C LYS A 2 -3.34 -6.36 -14.58
N ALA A 3 -2.89 -6.78 -15.77
CA ALA A 3 -1.68 -6.22 -16.36
C ALA A 3 -1.84 -4.70 -16.40
N GLY A 4 -1.00 -3.95 -15.67
CA GLY A 4 -1.12 -2.49 -15.61
C GLY A 4 -1.12 -1.90 -17.02
N LYS A 5 -2.02 -0.95 -17.30
CA LYS A 5 -2.25 -0.36 -18.64
C LYS A 5 -1.01 0.25 -19.30
N TYR A 6 -0.04 0.68 -18.50
CA TYR A 6 1.16 1.39 -18.94
C TYR A 6 2.43 0.69 -18.48
N LEU A 7 3.46 0.74 -19.32
CA LEU A 7 4.85 0.43 -18.99
C LEU A 7 5.57 1.74 -18.67
N PHE A 8 6.43 1.73 -17.66
CA PHE A 8 7.22 2.91 -17.28
C PHE A 8 8.70 2.57 -17.48
N ILE A 9 9.42 3.45 -18.16
CA ILE A 9 10.83 3.25 -18.49
C ILE A 9 11.63 4.52 -18.24
N GLY A 10 12.90 4.35 -17.84
CA GLY A 10 13.89 5.43 -17.82
C GLY A 10 14.62 5.48 -19.16
N GLU A 11 14.84 6.69 -19.69
CA GLU A 11 15.62 6.92 -20.90
C GLU A 11 16.53 8.15 -20.70
N GLY A 12 17.82 7.89 -20.51
CA GLY A 12 18.73 8.95 -20.05
C GLY A 12 18.29 9.48 -18.69
N ASN A 13 18.04 10.79 -18.60
CA ASN A 13 17.51 11.40 -17.37
C ASN A 13 15.98 11.39 -17.32
N ASP A 14 15.29 11.03 -18.40
CA ASP A 14 13.83 11.15 -18.50
C ASP A 14 13.13 9.86 -18.06
N VAL A 15 11.85 9.99 -17.73
CA VAL A 15 10.95 8.86 -17.48
C VAL A 15 9.77 8.95 -18.44
N LYS A 16 9.45 7.84 -19.10
CA LYS A 16 8.34 7.74 -20.05
C LYS A 16 7.32 6.72 -19.59
N ALA A 17 6.04 7.06 -19.74
CA ALA A 17 4.96 6.09 -19.69
C ALA A 17 4.55 5.73 -21.11
N LEU A 18 4.57 4.44 -21.42
CA LEU A 18 4.16 3.89 -22.70
C LEU A 18 2.87 3.09 -22.53
N ASN A 19 1.97 3.20 -23.50
CA ASN A 19 0.86 2.27 -23.60
C ASN A 19 1.42 0.86 -23.91
N LYS A 20 1.10 -0.14 -23.08
CA LYS A 20 1.64 -1.50 -23.24
C LYS A 20 1.24 -2.17 -24.55
N THR A 21 0.08 -1.83 -25.11
CA THR A 21 -0.42 -2.51 -26.31
C THR A 21 0.12 -1.90 -27.60
N THR A 22 0.44 -0.61 -27.60
CA THR A 22 0.85 0.12 -28.80
C THR A 22 2.29 0.63 -28.77
N GLY A 23 2.93 0.66 -27.60
CA GLY A 23 4.22 1.30 -27.40
C GLY A 23 4.18 2.82 -27.47
N ALA A 24 3.02 3.42 -27.75
CA ALA A 24 2.88 4.86 -27.87
C ALA A 24 3.16 5.57 -26.54
N VAL A 25 3.90 6.68 -26.61
CA VAL A 25 4.17 7.53 -25.45
C VAL A 25 2.87 8.16 -24.98
N LYS A 26 2.55 7.95 -23.70
CA LYS A 26 1.44 8.63 -23.02
C LYS A 26 1.89 9.97 -22.47
N TRP A 27 2.99 9.98 -21.74
CA TRP A 27 3.61 11.17 -21.17
C TRP A 27 5.11 10.96 -20.99
N ILE A 28 5.83 12.08 -20.86
CA ILE A 28 7.25 12.16 -20.56
C ILE A 28 7.43 13.09 -19.37
N SER A 29 8.16 12.64 -18.36
CA SER A 29 8.64 13.47 -17.26
C SER A 29 10.13 13.72 -17.50
N THR A 30 10.50 14.98 -17.77
CA THR A 30 11.86 15.36 -18.15
C THR A 30 12.72 15.55 -16.90
N ALA A 31 13.83 14.82 -16.81
CA ALA A 31 14.77 14.87 -15.69
C ALA A 31 14.13 14.95 -14.28
N PRO A 32 13.17 14.08 -13.91
CA PRO A 32 12.41 14.24 -12.67
C PRO A 32 13.24 14.07 -11.40
N LEU A 33 14.40 13.42 -11.50
CA LEU A 33 15.38 13.30 -10.40
C LEU A 33 16.41 14.44 -10.37
N GLY A 34 16.34 15.39 -11.31
CA GLY A 34 17.34 16.43 -11.52
C GLY A 34 18.39 16.06 -12.57
N ALA A 35 19.22 17.04 -12.92
CA ALA A 35 20.25 16.89 -13.95
C ALA A 35 21.28 15.80 -13.59
N GLY A 36 21.62 14.95 -14.57
CA GLY A 36 22.61 13.89 -14.42
C GLY A 36 22.16 12.68 -13.60
N GLN A 37 20.88 12.62 -13.23
CA GLN A 37 20.31 11.52 -12.45
C GLN A 37 19.52 10.58 -13.36
N VAL A 38 20.11 9.44 -13.70
CA VAL A 38 19.46 8.40 -14.48
C VAL A 38 18.49 7.61 -13.60
N ALA A 39 17.25 7.48 -14.06
CA ALA A 39 16.24 6.64 -13.43
C ALA A 39 16.66 5.17 -13.52
N LYS A 40 16.92 4.55 -12.36
CA LYS A 40 17.40 3.17 -12.26
C LYS A 40 16.32 2.21 -11.74
N TYR A 41 15.55 2.66 -10.75
CA TYR A 41 14.50 1.88 -10.13
C TYR A 41 13.15 2.57 -10.37
N ILE A 42 12.18 1.80 -10.87
CA ILE A 42 10.84 2.29 -11.18
C ILE A 42 9.84 1.34 -10.54
N LEU A 43 9.15 1.82 -9.50
CA LEU A 43 8.16 1.04 -8.76
C LEU A 43 6.78 1.68 -8.92
N VAL A 44 5.78 0.87 -9.25
CA VAL A 44 4.40 1.34 -9.44
C VAL A 44 3.55 0.89 -8.27
N LYS A 45 2.87 1.85 -7.62
CA LYS A 45 1.97 1.57 -6.48
C LYS A 45 0.73 2.45 -6.57
N GLY A 46 -0.43 1.83 -6.80
CA GLY A 46 -1.69 2.55 -6.94
C GLY A 46 -1.64 3.63 -8.03
N ALA A 47 -1.87 4.88 -7.62
CA ALA A 47 -1.82 6.08 -8.46
C ALA A 47 -0.42 6.70 -8.60
N TYR A 48 0.60 6.08 -8.02
CA TYR A 48 1.96 6.62 -7.95
C TYR A 48 2.97 5.76 -8.70
N VAL A 49 4.00 6.43 -9.22
CA VAL A 49 5.21 5.82 -9.76
C VAL A 49 6.39 6.41 -9.00
N LEU A 50 7.10 5.58 -8.23
CA LEU A 50 8.35 5.97 -7.60
C LEU A 50 9.48 5.80 -8.60
N ILE A 51 10.29 6.83 -8.74
CA ILE A 51 11.48 6.85 -9.57
C ILE A 51 12.66 7.08 -8.65
N ALA A 52 13.67 6.22 -8.72
CA ALA A 52 14.89 6.39 -7.95
C ALA A 52 16.15 6.14 -8.80
N SER A 53 17.20 6.89 -8.51
CA SER A 53 18.58 6.53 -8.86
C SER A 53 19.24 5.85 -7.65
N ASN A 54 20.56 5.70 -7.67
CA ASN A 54 21.29 5.31 -6.46
C ASN A 54 21.35 6.43 -5.41
N SER A 55 21.05 7.68 -5.78
CA SER A 55 21.30 8.87 -4.93
C SER A 55 20.07 9.79 -4.72
N LYS A 56 19.02 9.62 -5.52
CA LYS A 56 17.83 10.49 -5.52
C LYS A 56 16.55 9.68 -5.66
N LEU A 57 15.47 10.19 -5.11
CA LEU A 57 14.11 9.65 -5.19
C LEU A 57 13.12 10.77 -5.51
N VAL A 58 12.13 10.46 -6.35
CA VAL A 58 10.97 11.31 -6.62
C VAL A 58 9.74 10.46 -6.88
N ILE A 59 8.56 11.01 -6.60
CA ILE A 59 7.29 10.35 -6.87
C ILE A 59 6.56 11.12 -7.95
N LEU A 60 6.09 10.39 -8.95
CA LEU A 60 5.28 10.90 -10.03
C LEU A 60 3.83 10.43 -9.89
N ASN A 61 2.90 11.24 -10.35
CA ASN A 61 1.54 10.79 -10.62
C ASN A 61 1.59 9.85 -11.83
N ARG A 62 1.01 8.67 -11.65
CA ARG A 62 1.02 7.60 -12.65
C ARG A 62 0.29 7.99 -13.94
N GLU A 63 -0.74 8.82 -13.84
CA GLU A 63 -1.60 9.14 -14.98
C GLU A 63 -1.02 10.23 -15.88
N ASP A 64 -0.27 11.19 -15.36
CA ASP A 64 0.24 12.33 -16.15
C ASP A 64 1.76 12.59 -16.02
N GLY A 65 2.46 11.89 -15.14
CA GLY A 65 3.90 12.03 -14.95
C GLY A 65 4.32 13.28 -14.17
N THR A 66 3.36 14.00 -13.58
CA THR A 66 3.64 15.19 -12.75
C THR A 66 4.35 14.79 -11.46
N VAL A 67 5.35 15.59 -11.06
CA VAL A 67 6.07 15.41 -9.80
C VAL A 67 5.13 15.70 -8.63
N GLN A 68 5.00 14.74 -7.71
CA GLN A 68 4.12 14.80 -6.54
C GLN A 68 4.88 15.13 -5.25
N THR A 69 6.20 14.95 -5.25
CA THR A 69 7.05 15.22 -4.09
C THR A 69 8.30 15.97 -4.52
N PRO A 70 8.90 16.78 -3.63
CA PRO A 70 10.27 17.25 -3.84
C PRO A 70 11.23 16.08 -4.08
N VAL A 71 12.25 16.31 -4.91
CA VAL A 71 13.35 15.34 -5.06
C VAL A 71 14.06 15.20 -3.73
N THR A 72 14.18 13.98 -3.24
CA THR A 72 14.75 13.66 -1.93
C THR A 72 16.06 12.90 -2.11
N ASP A 73 17.03 13.13 -1.21
CA ASP A 73 18.23 12.30 -1.13
C ASP A 73 17.85 10.86 -0.81
N PHE A 74 18.42 9.93 -1.55
CA PHE A 74 18.23 8.50 -1.40
C PHE A 74 19.60 7.83 -1.50
N THR A 75 19.80 6.67 -0.90
CA THR A 75 21.04 5.91 -1.04
C THR A 75 20.66 4.47 -1.21
N SER A 76 21.00 3.90 -2.37
CA SER A 76 20.97 2.45 -2.49
C SER A 76 21.98 1.86 -3.44
N THR A 77 22.57 0.75 -3.02
CA THR A 77 23.48 -0.10 -3.81
C THR A 77 22.75 -1.25 -4.50
N SER A 78 21.47 -1.48 -4.18
CA SER A 78 20.65 -2.60 -4.69
C SER A 78 19.27 -2.11 -5.14
N GLU A 79 18.51 -3.00 -5.78
CA GLU A 79 17.09 -2.72 -6.05
C GLU A 79 16.34 -2.53 -4.72
N PRO A 80 15.65 -1.39 -4.53
CA PRO A 80 14.91 -1.14 -3.32
C PRO A 80 13.54 -1.81 -3.34
N ILE A 81 12.97 -2.04 -2.17
CA ILE A 81 11.62 -2.58 -2.00
C ILE A 81 10.70 -1.53 -1.39
N LEU A 82 9.42 -1.55 -1.77
CA LEU A 82 8.39 -0.69 -1.15
C LEU A 82 7.60 -1.48 -0.12
N PHE A 83 7.64 -1.06 1.15
CA PHE A 83 6.90 -1.69 2.24
C PHE A 83 6.39 -0.66 3.25
N GLY A 84 5.09 -0.69 3.58
CA GLY A 84 4.50 0.23 4.56
C GLY A 84 4.67 1.72 4.22
N GLY A 85 4.76 2.04 2.93
CA GLY A 85 5.01 3.42 2.45
C GLY A 85 6.48 3.81 2.40
N TYR A 86 7.37 2.98 2.95
CA TYR A 86 8.80 3.17 2.90
C TYR A 86 9.43 2.54 1.67
N LEU A 87 10.30 3.29 1.00
CA LEU A 87 11.26 2.73 0.07
C LEU A 87 12.50 2.29 0.87
N ILE A 88 12.76 0.98 0.89
CA ILE A 88 13.85 0.37 1.64
C ILE A 88 14.96 0.01 0.66
N GLY A 89 16.12 0.65 0.81
CA GLY A 89 17.31 0.41 0.00
C GLY A 89 18.43 -0.24 0.82
N GLY A 90 19.22 -1.12 0.18
CA GLY A 90 20.49 -1.59 0.73
C GLY A 90 21.57 -0.52 0.60
N THR A 91 22.43 -0.37 1.60
CA THR A 91 23.59 0.52 1.63
C THR A 91 24.86 -0.29 1.93
N SER A 92 26.03 0.34 1.94
CA SER A 92 27.27 -0.33 2.34
C SER A 92 27.31 -0.75 3.81
N SER A 93 26.48 -0.15 4.67
CA SER A 93 26.46 -0.39 6.12
C SER A 93 25.20 -1.10 6.61
N GLY A 94 24.27 -1.47 5.72
CA GLY A 94 23.02 -2.14 6.09
C GLY A 94 21.84 -1.74 5.20
N VAL A 95 20.72 -1.40 5.81
CA VAL A 95 19.49 -0.97 5.12
C VAL A 95 19.07 0.43 5.57
N GLN A 96 18.50 1.20 4.66
CA GLN A 96 17.91 2.50 4.96
C GLN A 96 16.48 2.57 4.43
N ALA A 97 15.58 3.13 5.24
CA ALA A 97 14.19 3.33 4.88
C ALA A 97 13.92 4.82 4.65
N TYR A 98 13.21 5.12 3.57
CA TYR A 98 12.82 6.47 3.18
C TYR A 98 11.31 6.55 3.09
N GLN A 99 10.71 7.55 3.73
CA GLN A 99 9.28 7.81 3.60
C GLN A 99 8.98 8.22 2.17
N ALA A 100 8.37 7.32 1.41
CA ALA A 100 8.09 7.54 0.02
C ALA A 100 6.62 7.93 -0.16
N ILE A 101 5.69 7.02 0.12
CA ILE A 101 4.26 7.26 -0.13
C ILE A 101 3.50 7.48 1.18
N MET A 102 2.94 8.68 1.34
CA MET A 102 2.11 9.08 2.48
C MET A 102 0.66 8.59 2.33
N MET A 103 0.47 7.26 2.25
CA MET A 103 -0.83 6.61 2.17
C MET A 103 -1.03 5.60 3.31
N PRO A 104 -2.28 5.33 3.71
CA PRO A 104 -2.58 4.23 4.62
C PRO A 104 -2.30 2.86 3.96
N ASP A 105 -2.13 1.85 4.82
CA ASP A 105 -2.04 0.44 4.46
C ASP A 105 -2.60 -0.38 5.62
N LEU A 106 -3.89 -0.66 5.56
CA LEU A 106 -4.65 -1.38 6.58
C LEU A 106 -4.44 -2.87 6.40
N ARG A 107 -4.14 -3.54 7.50
CA ARG A 107 -3.96 -4.97 7.53
C ARG A 107 -4.58 -5.56 8.78
N ILE A 108 -5.18 -6.75 8.64
CA ILE A 108 -5.53 -7.57 9.79
C ILE A 108 -4.33 -8.46 10.15
N SER A 109 -3.60 -8.08 11.20
CA SER A 109 -2.37 -8.77 11.59
C SER A 109 -2.65 -10.07 12.33
N SER A 110 -3.72 -10.11 13.13
CA SER A 110 -4.20 -11.33 13.79
C SER A 110 -5.71 -11.28 14.06
N ILE A 111 -6.29 -12.46 14.29
CA ILE A 111 -7.61 -12.61 14.88
C ILE A 111 -7.48 -13.53 16.09
N THR A 112 -8.01 -13.09 17.23
CA THR A 112 -8.05 -13.87 18.47
C THR A 112 -9.51 -14.15 18.81
N LYS A 113 -9.84 -15.42 19.03
CA LYS A 113 -11.19 -15.88 19.38
C LYS A 113 -11.21 -16.40 20.82
N THR A 114 -12.24 -16.00 21.57
CA THR A 114 -12.64 -16.58 22.86
C THR A 114 -14.01 -17.25 22.71
N SER A 115 -14.52 -17.85 23.78
CA SER A 115 -15.85 -18.51 23.76
C SER A 115 -17.02 -17.56 23.46
N ASN A 116 -16.85 -16.27 23.70
CA ASN A 116 -17.93 -15.28 23.60
C ASN A 116 -17.55 -14.04 22.77
N SER A 117 -16.36 -14.00 22.19
CA SER A 117 -15.93 -12.87 21.40
C SER A 117 -14.89 -13.26 20.35
N THR A 118 -14.79 -12.45 19.31
CA THR A 118 -13.72 -12.54 18.31
C THR A 118 -13.19 -11.15 18.05
N THR A 119 -11.87 -10.97 18.14
CA THR A 119 -11.20 -9.68 18.01
C THR A 119 -10.23 -9.73 16.84
N ALA A 120 -10.37 -8.81 15.90
CA ALA A 120 -9.39 -8.56 14.86
C ALA A 120 -8.44 -7.45 15.32
N LYS A 121 -7.14 -7.72 15.25
CA LYS A 121 -6.10 -6.72 15.42
C LYS A 121 -5.81 -6.10 14.05
N ILE A 122 -6.16 -4.83 13.91
CA ILE A 122 -6.00 -4.06 12.68
C ILE A 122 -4.82 -3.12 12.86
N GLU A 123 -3.92 -3.10 11.90
CA GLU A 123 -2.74 -2.24 11.87
C GLU A 123 -2.81 -1.35 10.64
N ASN A 124 -2.54 -0.06 10.80
CA ASN A 124 -2.21 0.80 9.68
C ASN A 124 -0.69 0.85 9.56
N ILE A 125 -0.13 -0.01 8.70
CA ILE A 125 1.32 -0.10 8.47
C ILE A 125 1.81 0.95 7.47
N GLY A 126 0.90 1.77 6.92
CA GLY A 126 1.22 2.87 6.03
C GLY A 126 1.65 4.14 6.77
N LEU A 127 1.93 5.18 5.98
CA LEU A 127 2.38 6.49 6.44
C LEU A 127 1.27 7.54 6.48
N GLY A 128 0.10 7.23 5.92
CA GLY A 128 -1.07 8.09 5.91
C GLY A 128 -2.14 7.61 6.90
N ASN A 129 -2.96 8.54 7.39
CA ASN A 129 -4.10 8.20 8.24
C ASN A 129 -5.22 7.57 7.42
N ALA A 130 -5.84 6.53 7.95
CA ALA A 130 -7.05 5.92 7.38
C ALA A 130 -8.28 6.47 8.12
N ASN A 131 -9.18 7.12 7.39
CA ASN A 131 -10.39 7.73 7.96
C ASN A 131 -11.64 6.93 7.57
N LYS A 132 -12.65 6.92 8.45
CA LYS A 132 -13.94 6.21 8.22
C LYS A 132 -13.76 4.71 7.96
N VAL A 133 -12.77 4.10 8.62
CA VAL A 133 -12.46 2.68 8.51
C VAL A 133 -13.68 1.86 8.93
N LEU A 134 -14.10 0.94 8.06
CA LEU A 134 -15.16 -0.01 8.31
C LEU A 134 -14.57 -1.41 8.36
N VAL A 135 -15.06 -2.23 9.30
CA VAL A 135 -14.70 -3.65 9.37
C VAL A 135 -15.96 -4.47 9.15
N LYS A 136 -15.92 -5.33 8.14
CA LYS A 136 -16.96 -6.32 7.88
C LYS A 136 -16.52 -7.66 8.43
N TRP A 137 -17.44 -8.29 9.13
CA TRP A 137 -17.32 -9.66 9.60
C TRP A 137 -18.34 -10.52 8.87
N VAL A 138 -17.91 -11.66 8.35
CA VAL A 138 -18.80 -12.73 7.90
C VAL A 138 -18.50 -13.95 8.75
N VAL A 139 -19.44 -14.30 9.62
CA VAL A 139 -19.22 -15.33 10.65
C VAL A 139 -20.27 -16.43 10.56
N GLN A 140 -19.85 -17.65 10.87
CA GLN A 140 -20.73 -18.78 11.10
C GLN A 140 -20.92 -18.97 12.61
N LYS A 141 -22.16 -18.98 13.07
CA LYS A 141 -22.52 -19.29 14.45
C LYS A 141 -22.38 -20.79 14.73
N THR A 142 -22.49 -21.16 15.99
CA THR A 142 -22.48 -22.56 16.44
C THR A 142 -23.62 -23.40 15.86
N ASP A 143 -24.78 -22.79 15.64
CA ASP A 143 -25.94 -23.41 14.98
C ASP A 143 -25.77 -23.61 13.45
N GLY A 144 -24.62 -23.22 12.90
CA GLY A 144 -24.31 -23.34 11.47
C GLY A 144 -24.80 -22.17 10.61
N THR A 145 -25.59 -21.24 11.15
CA THR A 145 -26.10 -20.07 10.42
C THR A 145 -25.02 -19.01 10.22
N TYR A 146 -25.13 -18.23 9.14
CA TYR A 146 -24.21 -17.14 8.83
C TYR A 146 -24.78 -15.79 9.26
N ARG A 147 -23.89 -14.89 9.69
CA ARG A 147 -24.21 -13.49 9.99
C ARG A 147 -23.15 -12.58 9.39
N THR A 148 -23.60 -11.45 8.85
CA THR A 148 -22.73 -10.32 8.51
C THR A 148 -22.86 -9.22 9.55
N ILE A 149 -21.73 -8.69 10.02
CA ILE A 149 -21.67 -7.61 11.00
C ILE A 149 -20.74 -6.53 10.46
N HIS A 150 -21.15 -5.27 10.55
CA HIS A 150 -20.30 -4.13 10.20
C HIS A 150 -20.01 -3.31 11.46
N ILE A 151 -18.75 -3.04 11.72
CA ILE A 151 -18.31 -2.20 12.84
C ILE A 151 -17.48 -1.05 12.28
N SER A 152 -17.86 0.18 12.63
CA SER A 152 -17.04 1.35 12.36
C SER A 152 -15.84 1.35 13.29
N ALA A 153 -14.64 1.39 12.72
CA ALA A 153 -13.39 1.56 13.44
C ALA A 153 -12.95 3.04 13.48
N GLY A 154 -13.70 3.97 12.88
CA GLY A 154 -13.39 5.40 12.88
C GLY A 154 -12.09 5.72 12.14
N THR A 155 -11.19 6.47 12.76
CA THR A 155 -9.84 6.73 12.22
C THR A 155 -8.84 5.77 12.83
N ILE A 156 -7.89 5.30 12.01
CA ILE A 156 -6.68 4.57 12.44
C ILE A 156 -5.50 5.35 11.87
N ASN A 157 -4.72 6.00 12.75
CA ASN A 157 -3.60 6.84 12.33
C ASN A 157 -2.44 6.00 11.78
N ALA A 158 -1.52 6.63 11.06
CA ALA A 158 -0.30 5.96 10.58
C ALA A 158 0.47 5.31 11.73
N GLY A 159 0.86 4.04 11.58
CA GLY A 159 1.54 3.25 12.60
C GLY A 159 0.66 2.78 13.77
N GLU A 160 -0.62 3.14 13.79
CA GLU A 160 -1.54 2.77 14.88
C GLU A 160 -2.04 1.33 14.72
N THR A 161 -2.28 0.69 15.86
CA THR A 161 -3.02 -0.58 15.97
C THR A 161 -4.36 -0.33 16.63
N LYS A 162 -5.42 -0.94 16.09
CA LYS A 162 -6.76 -0.93 16.67
C LYS A 162 -7.36 -2.32 16.75
N ASN A 163 -7.92 -2.65 17.90
CA ASN A 163 -8.69 -3.88 18.07
C ASN A 163 -10.17 -3.60 17.75
N VAL A 164 -10.77 -4.48 16.94
CA VAL A 164 -12.21 -4.46 16.66
C VAL A 164 -12.79 -5.80 17.05
N THR A 165 -13.78 -5.78 17.93
CA THR A 165 -14.34 -6.98 18.56
C THR A 165 -15.80 -7.14 18.18
N ILE A 166 -16.19 -8.37 17.87
CA ILE A 166 -17.58 -8.80 17.80
C ILE A 166 -17.86 -9.76 18.97
N THR A 167 -19.04 -9.64 19.57
CA THR A 167 -19.49 -10.49 20.66
C THR A 167 -20.44 -11.57 20.13
N GLY A 168 -20.22 -12.80 20.55
CA GLY A 168 -20.99 -13.97 20.17
C GLY A 168 -20.14 -15.22 20.10
N ASP A 169 -20.81 -16.37 20.11
CA ASP A 169 -20.19 -17.67 19.91
C ASP A 169 -20.16 -18.01 18.42
N PHE A 170 -18.97 -18.00 17.83
CA PHE A 170 -18.74 -18.15 16.40
C PHE A 170 -17.77 -19.29 16.11
N ASN A 171 -18.14 -20.20 15.22
CA ASN A 171 -17.31 -21.33 14.81
C ASN A 171 -16.13 -20.90 13.95
N LYS A 172 -16.39 -20.04 12.96
CA LYS A 172 -15.40 -19.58 11.97
C LYS A 172 -15.91 -18.34 11.26
N GLY A 173 -15.04 -17.68 10.52
CA GLY A 173 -15.44 -16.55 9.69
C GLY A 173 -14.28 -15.81 9.07
N THR A 174 -14.59 -14.68 8.46
CA THR A 174 -13.63 -13.72 7.95
C THR A 174 -13.88 -12.35 8.55
N ALA A 175 -12.80 -11.61 8.78
CA ALA A 175 -12.82 -10.18 8.98
C ALA A 175 -12.16 -9.51 7.78
N THR A 176 -12.75 -8.42 7.31
CA THR A 176 -12.24 -7.62 6.19
C THR A 176 -12.26 -6.16 6.61
N VAL A 177 -11.11 -5.49 6.64
CA VAL A 177 -11.00 -4.05 6.86
C VAL A 177 -11.09 -3.31 5.52
N ASP A 178 -11.80 -2.19 5.49
CA ASP A 178 -12.20 -1.48 4.26
C ASP A 178 -12.76 -2.43 3.17
N PRO A 179 -13.85 -3.16 3.47
CA PRO A 179 -14.40 -4.20 2.57
C PRO A 179 -14.94 -3.67 1.23
N TYR A 180 -15.00 -2.34 1.05
CA TYR A 180 -15.57 -1.68 -0.12
C TYR A 180 -14.54 -0.83 -0.87
N TYR A 181 -13.26 -0.90 -0.50
CA TYR A 181 -12.16 -0.17 -1.17
C TYR A 181 -12.43 1.35 -1.25
N VAL A 182 -13.00 1.91 -0.17
CA VAL A 182 -13.32 3.34 -0.09
C VAL A 182 -12.07 4.16 0.22
N ILE A 183 -11.13 3.55 0.92
CA ILE A 183 -9.84 4.13 1.25
C ILE A 183 -8.85 3.65 0.18
N SER A 184 -8.15 4.57 -0.46
CA SER A 184 -7.06 4.17 -1.36
C SER A 184 -5.86 3.76 -0.51
N GLU A 185 -5.40 2.52 -0.65
CA GLU A 185 -4.34 1.96 0.17
C GLU A 185 -3.11 1.59 -0.65
N LEU A 186 -1.99 1.37 0.06
CA LEU A 186 -0.80 0.83 -0.58
C LEU A 186 -1.04 -0.60 -1.05
N ASN A 187 -1.72 -1.42 -0.26
CA ASN A 187 -2.00 -2.81 -0.59
C ASN A 187 -3.45 -3.14 -0.22
N GLU A 188 -4.18 -3.74 -1.15
CA GLU A 188 -5.58 -4.12 -0.96
C GLU A 188 -5.73 -5.61 -0.64
N ASN A 189 -4.63 -6.38 -0.66
CA ASN A 189 -4.65 -7.84 -0.56
C ASN A 189 -4.33 -8.35 0.86
N ASN A 190 -4.05 -7.46 1.80
CA ASN A 190 -3.74 -7.72 3.21
C ASN A 190 -4.89 -7.32 4.16
N ASN A 191 -6.01 -6.88 3.59
CA ASN A 191 -7.17 -6.37 4.31
C ASN A 191 -8.07 -7.47 4.90
N GLU A 192 -7.89 -8.73 4.48
CA GLU A 192 -8.76 -9.84 4.90
C GLU A 192 -8.00 -10.91 5.68
N ARG A 193 -8.66 -11.48 6.70
CA ARG A 193 -8.16 -12.64 7.42
C ARG A 193 -9.28 -13.57 7.85
N TYR A 194 -9.03 -14.86 7.70
CA TYR A 194 -9.91 -15.94 8.17
C TYR A 194 -9.57 -16.36 9.61
N PHE A 195 -10.57 -16.87 10.34
CA PHE A 195 -10.43 -17.50 11.63
C PHE A 195 -11.36 -18.71 11.79
N SER A 196 -11.01 -19.61 12.70
CA SER A 196 -11.80 -20.75 13.17
C SER A 196 -11.51 -21.02 14.64
#